data_AF-A0A7X0BXM6-F1
#
_entry.id   AF-A0A7X0BXM6-F1
#
_cell.length_a   1.000
_cell.length_b   1.000
_cell.length_c   1.000
_cell.angle_alpha   90.00
_cell.angle_beta   90.00
_cell.angle_gamma   90.00
#
_symmetry.space_group_name_H-M   'P 1'
#
loop_
_entity.id
_entity.type
_entity.pdbx_description
1 polymer ?
#
loop_
_entity_poly.entity_id
_entity_poly.type
_entity_poly.pdbx_seq_one_letter_code
_entity_poly.pdbx_strand_id
1 'polypeptide(L)'
;MIDTLNRLSLGQLLARYRLLPAATTLTGRWRAEFVGPLWLRLSAGPSIALSGMPGWYGKRFLDSTAAVNLQRRGDQWHELLPMTCSEQPSWLDGQPCAALGYGAATRRPWRWVRDELRQLDERHCLCLTFVDLPGLRRLGFPFLLVREA
;
A
#
# COMPACT_ATOMS: atom_id res chain seq x y z
N MET A 1 5.74 -17.14 2.56
CA MET A 1 4.93 -16.22 1.72
C MET A 1 5.76 -15.11 1.10
N ILE A 2 6.40 -14.24 1.90
CA ILE A 2 7.23 -13.12 1.40
C ILE A 2 8.32 -13.61 0.44
N ASP A 3 9.03 -14.70 0.75
CA ASP A 3 10.06 -15.26 -0.13
C ASP A 3 9.53 -15.66 -1.51
N THR A 4 8.29 -16.16 -1.57
CA THR A 4 7.62 -16.49 -2.83
C THR A 4 7.37 -15.22 -3.62
N LEU A 5 6.83 -14.17 -2.99
CA LEU A 5 6.55 -12.89 -3.64
C LEU A 5 7.84 -12.18 -4.12
N ASN A 6 8.95 -12.34 -3.40
CA ASN A 6 10.25 -11.78 -3.77
C ASN A 6 10.89 -12.42 -5.01
N ARG A 7 10.45 -13.64 -5.38
CA ARG A 7 10.90 -14.32 -6.61
C ARG A 7 10.05 -13.95 -7.83
N LEU A 8 8.90 -13.31 -7.63
CA LEU A 8 8.03 -12.90 -8.72
C LEU A 8 8.56 -11.64 -9.39
N SER A 9 8.44 -11.57 -10.71
CA SER A 9 8.59 -10.33 -11.46
C SER A 9 7.46 -9.35 -11.12
N LEU A 10 7.64 -8.07 -11.46
CA LEU A 10 6.56 -7.08 -11.31
C LEU A 10 5.29 -7.52 -12.06
N GLY A 11 5.44 -8.01 -13.30
CA GLY A 11 4.30 -8.50 -14.09
C GLY A 11 3.57 -9.67 -13.43
N GLN A 12 4.29 -10.59 -12.80
CA GLN A 12 3.70 -11.71 -12.05
C GLN A 12 2.97 -11.24 -10.79
N LEU A 13 3.48 -10.23 -10.08
CA LEU A 13 2.79 -9.63 -8.93
C LEU A 13 1.50 -8.93 -9.35
N LEU A 14 1.53 -8.17 -10.45
CA LEU A 14 0.33 -7.54 -11.02
C LEU A 14 -0.68 -8.61 -11.46
N ALA A 15 -0.24 -9.68 -12.12
CA ALA A 15 -1.11 -10.80 -12.49
C ALA A 15 -1.72 -11.48 -11.27
N ARG A 16 -0.95 -11.68 -10.19
CA ARG A 16 -1.45 -12.23 -8.93
C ARG A 16 -2.51 -11.33 -8.31
N TYR A 17 -2.26 -10.01 -8.27
CA TYR A 17 -3.20 -9.02 -7.72
C TYR A 17 -4.55 -9.02 -8.43
N ARG A 18 -4.57 -9.22 -9.75
CA ARG A 18 -5.82 -9.31 -10.56
C ARG A 18 -6.76 -10.43 -10.11
N LEU A 19 -6.23 -11.48 -9.48
CA LEU A 19 -6.99 -12.66 -9.07
C LEU A 19 -7.51 -12.58 -7.63
N LEU A 20 -7.21 -11.50 -6.90
CA LEU A 20 -7.56 -11.37 -5.49
C LEU A 20 -8.88 -10.60 -5.32
N PRO A 21 -9.67 -10.90 -4.27
CA PRO A 21 -10.85 -10.10 -3.92
C PRO A 21 -10.45 -8.78 -3.24
N ALA A 22 -11.37 -7.81 -3.22
CA ALA A 22 -11.21 -6.60 -2.41
C ALA A 22 -11.03 -6.96 -0.92
N ALA A 23 -10.18 -6.21 -0.22
CA ALA A 23 -9.98 -6.40 1.21
C ALA A 23 -11.14 -5.78 2.01
N THR A 24 -11.77 -6.54 2.90
CA THR A 24 -13.00 -6.13 3.61
C THR A 24 -12.83 -6.00 5.12
N THR A 25 -11.85 -6.68 5.72
CA THR A 25 -11.61 -6.66 7.17
C THR A 25 -10.24 -6.05 7.45
N LEU A 26 -10.13 -4.73 7.50
CA LEU A 26 -8.84 -4.05 7.61
C LEU A 26 -8.56 -3.46 8.99
N THR A 27 -9.55 -3.30 9.87
CA THR A 27 -9.38 -2.67 11.19
C THR A 27 -8.19 -3.24 11.95
N GLY A 28 -7.39 -2.35 12.54
CA GLY A 28 -6.18 -2.69 13.29
C GLY A 28 -4.89 -2.21 12.61
N ARG A 29 -3.76 -2.68 13.14
CA ARG A 29 -2.41 -2.31 12.64
C ARG A 29 -1.90 -3.34 11.65
N TRP A 30 -1.23 -2.82 10.62
CA TRP A 30 -0.64 -3.60 9.56
C TRP A 30 0.76 -3.09 9.27
N ARG A 31 1.72 -4.00 9.29
CA ARG A 31 3.11 -3.75 8.97
C ARG A 31 3.32 -3.88 7.47
N ALA A 32 4.03 -2.93 6.87
CA ALA A 32 4.40 -2.99 5.47
C ALA A 32 5.65 -3.85 5.26
N GLU A 33 5.67 -4.55 4.13
CA GLU A 33 6.79 -5.33 3.62
C GLU A 33 6.94 -5.04 2.14
N PHE A 34 8.15 -4.66 1.71
CA PHE A 34 8.42 -4.47 0.28
C PHE A 34 8.64 -5.82 -0.38
N VAL A 35 7.88 -6.10 -1.44
CA VAL A 35 7.93 -7.39 -2.15
C VAL A 35 8.30 -7.23 -3.62
N GLY A 36 8.82 -8.30 -4.21
CA GLY A 36 9.14 -8.38 -5.63
C GLY A 36 10.64 -8.26 -5.95
N PRO A 37 10.97 -7.88 -7.20
CA PRO A 37 12.35 -7.78 -7.65
C PRO A 37 13.23 -6.92 -6.75
N LEU A 38 14.50 -7.30 -6.62
CA LEU A 38 15.45 -6.68 -5.68
C LEU A 38 15.54 -5.15 -5.84
N TRP A 39 15.55 -4.65 -7.08
CA TRP A 39 15.63 -3.22 -7.35
C TRP A 39 14.45 -2.42 -6.78
N LEU A 40 13.22 -2.98 -6.75
CA LEU A 40 12.06 -2.35 -6.14
C LEU A 40 12.19 -2.31 -4.61
N ARG A 41 12.62 -3.43 -4.02
CA ARG A 41 12.77 -3.53 -2.57
C ARG A 41 13.85 -2.61 -2.03
N LEU A 42 14.95 -2.45 -2.77
CA LEU A 42 16.05 -1.57 -2.40
C LEU A 42 15.70 -0.08 -2.57
N SER A 43 14.84 0.28 -3.53
CA SER A 43 14.48 1.68 -3.77
C SER A 43 13.28 2.16 -2.95
N ALA A 44 12.35 1.28 -2.59
CA ALA A 44 11.08 1.68 -1.98
C ALA A 44 11.22 2.48 -0.68
N GLY A 45 12.05 2.00 0.26
CA GLY A 45 12.31 2.71 1.52
C GLY A 45 12.88 4.12 1.32
N PRO A 46 14.02 4.26 0.60
CA PRO A 46 14.58 5.56 0.24
C PRO A 46 13.59 6.48 -0.48
N SER A 47 12.82 5.97 -1.43
CA SER A 47 11.82 6.77 -2.15
C SER A 47 10.72 7.30 -1.24
N ILE A 48 10.23 6.50 -0.28
CA ILE A 48 9.22 6.91 0.70
C ILE A 48 9.80 7.91 1.71
N ALA A 49 11.08 7.75 2.08
CA ALA A 49 11.76 8.72 2.93
C ALA A 49 11.86 10.10 2.25
N LEU A 50 12.26 10.12 0.98
CA LEU A 50 12.38 11.35 0.18
C LEU A 50 11.02 12.03 -0.07
N SER A 51 9.91 11.28 -0.06
CA SER A 51 8.56 11.85 -0.15
C SER A 51 7.99 12.34 1.18
N GLY A 52 8.79 12.33 2.26
CA GLY A 52 8.43 12.90 3.56
C GLY A 52 7.91 11.91 4.60
N MET A 53 8.09 10.60 4.37
CA MET A 53 7.76 9.55 5.36
C MET A 53 8.98 8.67 5.70
N PRO A 54 10.10 9.22 6.22
CA PRO A 54 11.25 8.39 6.61
C PRO A 54 10.87 7.41 7.72
N GLY A 55 11.28 6.14 7.66
CA GLY A 55 10.88 5.17 8.68
C GLY A 55 9.38 4.83 8.67
N TRP A 56 8.73 4.99 7.51
CA TRP A 56 7.40 4.42 7.29
C TRP A 56 7.41 2.93 7.63
N TYR A 57 6.44 2.53 8.45
CA TYR A 57 6.32 1.17 8.97
C TYR A 57 5.14 0.42 8.39
N GLY A 58 4.04 1.12 8.09
CA GLY A 58 2.81 0.50 7.65
C GLY A 58 1.60 1.39 7.83
N LYS A 59 0.46 0.81 8.15
CA LYS A 59 -0.82 1.50 8.24
C LYS A 59 -1.63 1.03 9.45
N ARG A 60 -2.47 1.91 9.98
CA ARG A 60 -3.52 1.58 10.94
C ARG A 60 -4.86 1.94 10.35
N PHE A 61 -5.77 0.98 10.30
CA PHE A 61 -7.15 1.19 9.89
C PHE A 61 -7.98 1.40 11.15
N LEU A 62 -8.63 2.55 11.21
CA LEU A 62 -9.49 2.95 12.34
C LEU A 62 -10.81 2.18 12.26
N ASP A 63 -11.36 2.15 11.07
CA ASP A 63 -12.64 1.53 10.71
C ASP A 63 -12.63 1.21 9.20
N SER A 64 -13.81 0.94 8.62
CA SER A 64 -13.97 0.62 7.19
C SER A 64 -13.71 1.81 6.26
N THR A 65 -13.67 3.03 6.79
CA THR A 65 -13.65 4.30 6.04
C THR A 65 -12.41 5.15 6.28
N ALA A 66 -11.62 4.87 7.32
CA ALA A 66 -10.48 5.70 7.69
C ALA A 66 -9.23 4.88 8.03
N ALA A 67 -8.08 5.39 7.57
CA ALA A 67 -6.77 4.83 7.87
C ALA A 67 -5.72 5.92 8.04
N VAL A 68 -4.61 5.60 8.69
CA VAL A 68 -3.43 6.47 8.84
C VAL A 68 -2.17 5.68 8.50
N ASN A 69 -1.14 6.36 8.00
CA ASN A 69 0.18 5.75 7.90
C ASN A 69 0.85 5.76 9.27
N LEU A 70 1.60 4.71 9.56
CA LEU A 70 2.41 4.59 10.76
C LEU A 70 3.87 4.81 10.41
N GLN A 71 4.51 5.68 11.18
CA GLN A 71 5.96 5.89 11.17
C GLN A 71 6.52 5.41 12.51
N ARG A 72 7.65 4.71 12.45
CA ARG A 72 8.39 4.32 13.65
C ARG A 72 9.64 5.19 13.79
N ARG A 73 9.79 5.84 14.96
CA ARG A 73 11.00 6.59 15.33
C ARG A 73 11.49 6.08 16.68
N GLY A 74 12.52 5.22 16.66
CA GLY A 74 12.93 4.46 17.85
C GLY A 74 11.79 3.56 18.34
N ASP A 75 11.37 3.75 19.59
CA ASP A 75 10.28 3.00 20.22
C ASP A 75 8.92 3.71 20.14
N GLN A 76 8.85 4.87 19.47
CA GLN A 76 7.62 5.64 19.33
C GLN A 76 6.93 5.42 17.98
N TRP A 77 5.60 5.39 18.04
CA TRP A 77 4.69 5.35 16.90
C TRP A 77 4.14 6.74 16.62
N HIS A 78 4.23 7.17 15.37
CA HIS A 78 3.61 8.42 14.91
C HIS A 78 2.63 8.14 13.77
N GLU A 79 1.48 8.78 13.84
CA GLU A 79 0.47 8.73 12.79
C GLU A 79 0.69 9.87 11.81
N LEU A 80 0.67 9.54 10.52
CA LEU A 80 0.91 10.47 9.44
C LEU A 80 -0.15 10.29 8.36
N LEU A 81 -0.40 11.39 7.63
CA LEU A 81 -1.14 11.42 6.38
C LEU A 81 -2.46 10.60 6.45
N PRO A 82 -3.50 11.11 7.12
CA PRO A 82 -4.80 10.48 7.16
C PRO A 82 -5.33 10.17 5.75
N MET A 83 -5.93 9.00 5.60
CA MET A 83 -6.46 8.46 4.36
C MET A 83 -7.94 8.12 4.53
N THR A 84 -8.71 8.33 3.47
CA THR A 84 -10.04 7.75 3.35
C THR A 84 -9.92 6.38 2.70
N CYS A 85 -10.60 5.39 3.28
CA CYS A 85 -10.76 4.05 2.75
C CYS A 85 -12.15 3.94 2.10
N SER A 86 -12.20 3.43 0.87
CA SER A 86 -13.46 3.11 0.21
C SER A 86 -13.26 1.99 -0.79
N GLU A 87 -14.31 1.23 -1.06
CA GLU A 87 -14.30 0.28 -2.17
C GLU A 87 -14.41 1.04 -3.49
N GLN A 88 -13.48 0.82 -4.41
CA GLN A 88 -13.41 1.48 -5.71
C GLN A 88 -12.91 0.51 -6.78
N PRO A 89 -13.23 0.76 -8.07
CA PRO A 89 -12.55 0.10 -9.18
C PRO A 89 -11.04 0.33 -9.12
N SER A 90 -10.26 -0.74 -9.25
CA SER A 90 -8.80 -0.69 -9.31
C SER A 90 -8.32 0.01 -10.59
N TRP A 91 -7.29 0.83 -10.48
CA TRP A 91 -6.63 1.44 -11.65
C TRP A 91 -5.88 0.42 -12.52
N LEU A 92 -5.60 -0.78 -12.00
CA LEU A 92 -4.92 -1.83 -12.75
C LEU A 92 -5.83 -2.56 -13.75
N ASP A 93 -7.06 -2.87 -13.32
CA ASP A 93 -7.94 -3.82 -14.03
C ASP A 93 -9.44 -3.48 -13.96
N GLY A 94 -9.82 -2.39 -13.28
CA GLY A 94 -11.22 -1.98 -13.10
C GLY A 94 -12.03 -2.84 -12.12
N GLN A 95 -11.45 -3.91 -11.55
CA GLN A 95 -12.13 -4.77 -10.59
C GLN A 95 -12.09 -4.16 -9.17
N PRO A 96 -13.03 -4.51 -8.28
CA PRO A 96 -13.09 -3.94 -6.93
C PRO A 96 -11.77 -4.08 -6.14
N CYS A 97 -11.44 -3.05 -5.38
CA CYS A 97 -10.36 -3.04 -4.40
C CYS A 97 -10.71 -2.08 -3.25
N ALA A 98 -10.09 -2.27 -2.09
CA ALA A 98 -10.11 -1.23 -1.07
C ALA A 98 -9.06 -0.16 -1.43
N ALA A 99 -9.51 1.04 -1.73
CA ALA A 99 -8.69 2.15 -2.15
C ALA A 99 -8.44 3.12 -0.99
N LEU A 100 -7.19 3.50 -0.81
CA LEU A 100 -6.77 4.52 0.16
C LEU A 100 -6.38 5.78 -0.60
N GLY A 101 -7.21 6.81 -0.44
CA GLY A 101 -6.96 8.13 -0.99
C GLY A 101 -6.43 9.08 0.09
N TYR A 102 -5.37 9.81 -0.23
CA TYR A 102 -4.94 10.93 0.61
C TYR A 102 -5.85 12.13 0.35
N GLY A 103 -6.39 12.71 1.42
CA GLY A 103 -7.31 13.84 1.30
C GLY A 103 -6.70 15.02 0.55
N ALA A 104 -7.55 15.84 -0.07
CA ALA A 104 -7.12 16.98 -0.88
C ALA A 104 -6.30 18.02 -0.10
N ALA A 105 -6.24 17.99 1.23
CA ALA A 105 -5.38 18.86 2.03
C ALA A 105 -3.92 18.38 2.14
N THR A 106 -3.64 17.08 1.90
CA THR A 106 -2.33 16.43 2.10
C THR A 106 -1.23 17.09 1.28
N ARG A 107 0.04 17.17 1.69
CA ARG A 107 1.07 17.79 0.84
C ARG A 107 1.41 16.91 -0.38
N ARG A 108 1.85 17.54 -1.49
CA ARG A 108 2.44 16.82 -2.63
C ARG A 108 3.73 16.12 -2.16
N PRO A 109 4.04 14.91 -2.67
CA PRO A 109 3.37 14.21 -3.76
C PRO A 109 2.13 13.40 -3.35
N TRP A 110 1.87 13.23 -2.06
CA TRP A 110 0.85 12.30 -1.55
C TRP A 110 -0.58 12.57 -2.04
N ARG A 111 -0.93 13.80 -2.41
CA ARG A 111 -2.23 14.10 -3.08
C ARG A 111 -2.46 13.29 -4.35
N TRP A 112 -1.40 12.86 -5.02
CA TRP A 112 -1.46 12.08 -6.25
C TRP A 112 -1.31 10.60 -6.00
N VAL A 113 -1.04 10.18 -4.78
CA VAL A 113 -0.82 8.78 -4.46
C VAL A 113 -2.15 8.13 -4.11
N ARG A 114 -2.31 6.89 -4.53
CA ARG A 114 -3.40 6.01 -4.10
C ARG A 114 -2.82 4.65 -3.82
N ASP A 115 -3.18 4.08 -2.68
CA ASP A 115 -2.87 2.67 -2.40
C ASP A 115 -4.13 1.84 -2.66
N GLU A 116 -3.98 0.69 -3.30
CA GLU A 116 -5.07 -0.24 -3.56
C GLU A 116 -4.76 -1.59 -2.93
N LEU A 117 -5.76 -2.15 -2.25
CA LEU A 117 -5.60 -3.34 -1.41
C LEU A 117 -6.55 -4.44 -1.85
N ARG A 118 -5.99 -5.64 -1.96
CA ARG A 118 -6.75 -6.88 -2.14
C ARG A 118 -6.29 -7.95 -1.17
N GLN A 119 -7.25 -8.75 -0.70
CA GLN A 119 -7.02 -9.75 0.33
C GLN A 119 -6.23 -10.92 -0.27
N LEU A 120 -5.06 -11.22 0.31
CA LEU A 120 -4.27 -12.39 -0.08
C LEU A 120 -4.64 -13.60 0.78
N ASP A 121 -4.79 -13.40 2.09
CA ASP A 121 -5.33 -14.33 3.09
C ASP A 121 -5.77 -13.55 4.35
N GLU A 122 -6.17 -14.21 5.44
CA GLU A 122 -6.64 -13.58 6.69
C GLU A 122 -5.69 -12.53 7.32
N ARG A 123 -4.39 -12.68 7.11
CA ARG A 123 -3.33 -11.86 7.71
C ARG A 123 -2.56 -11.02 6.71
N HIS A 124 -2.82 -11.16 5.41
CA HIS A 124 -2.04 -10.51 4.37
C HIS A 124 -2.93 -9.82 3.34
N CYS A 125 -2.58 -8.58 3.01
CA CYS A 125 -3.09 -7.88 1.84
C CYS A 125 -1.94 -7.64 0.85
N LEU A 126 -2.15 -8.01 -0.41
CA LEU A 126 -1.28 -7.55 -1.48
C LEU A 126 -1.75 -6.16 -1.90
N CYS A 127 -0.82 -5.21 -1.94
CA CYS A 127 -1.12 -3.81 -2.15
C CYS A 127 -0.36 -3.29 -3.37
N LEU A 128 -0.96 -2.33 -4.06
CA LEU A 128 -0.33 -1.58 -5.15
C LEU A 128 -0.42 -0.09 -4.84
N THR A 129 0.72 0.59 -4.84
CA THR A 129 0.76 2.05 -4.83
C THR A 129 0.76 2.57 -6.26
N PHE A 130 -0.17 3.47 -6.56
CA PHE A 130 -0.25 4.20 -7.81
C PHE A 130 0.06 5.68 -7.59
N VAL A 131 0.63 6.30 -8.62
CA VAL A 131 0.88 7.74 -8.66
C VAL A 131 0.12 8.33 -9.84
N ASP A 132 -0.77 9.27 -9.54
CA ASP A 132 -1.67 9.95 -10.47
C ASP A 132 -0.94 11.01 -11.31
N LEU A 133 0.13 10.60 -12.00
CA LEU A 133 0.89 11.43 -12.92
C LEU A 133 0.81 10.89 -14.35
N PRO A 134 0.75 11.76 -15.37
CA PRO A 134 0.82 11.34 -16.77
C PRO A 134 2.02 10.41 -17.01
N GLY A 135 1.77 9.25 -17.62
CA GLY A 135 2.79 8.23 -17.90
C GLY A 135 3.12 7.27 -16.74
N LEU A 136 2.84 7.62 -15.48
CA LEU A 136 3.12 6.78 -14.30
C LEU A 136 1.90 6.05 -13.76
N ARG A 137 0.68 6.49 -14.09
CA ARG A 137 -0.61 5.90 -13.65
C ARG A 137 -0.75 4.39 -13.87
N ARG A 138 0.03 3.80 -14.78
CA ARG A 138 -0.02 2.36 -15.11
C ARG A 138 0.99 1.52 -14.33
N LEU A 139 1.87 2.14 -13.54
CA LEU A 139 2.89 1.45 -12.76
C LEU A 139 2.40 1.31 -11.31
N GLY A 140 1.80 0.16 -11.00
CA GLY A 140 1.45 -0.22 -9.64
C GLY A 140 2.68 -0.77 -8.92
N PHE A 141 3.15 -0.09 -7.88
CA PHE A 141 4.31 -0.52 -7.09
C PHE A 141 3.86 -1.46 -5.96
N PRO A 142 4.29 -2.73 -5.97
CA PRO A 142 3.79 -3.72 -5.04
C PRO A 142 4.43 -3.60 -3.66
N PHE A 143 3.60 -3.75 -2.64
CA PHE A 143 4.01 -4.00 -1.26
C PHE A 143 2.99 -4.94 -0.61
N LEU A 144 3.35 -5.48 0.54
CA LEU A 144 2.48 -6.35 1.32
C LEU A 144 2.15 -5.65 2.64
N LEU A 145 0.91 -5.76 3.09
CA LEU A 145 0.52 -5.45 4.46
C LEU A 145 0.32 -6.75 5.22
N VAL A 146 0.96 -6.85 6.38
CA VAL A 146 0.89 -7.98 7.30
C VAL A 146 0.18 -7.54 8.57
N ARG A 147 -0.93 -8.20 8.91
CA ARG A 147 -1.71 -7.91 10.12
C ARG A 147 -0.88 -8.17 11.36
N GLU A 148 -0.89 -7.21 12.29
CA GLU A 148 -0.33 -7.41 13.64
C GLU A 148 -1.38 -8.02 14.57
N ALA A 149 -0.92 -8.85 15.51
CA ALA A 149 -1.76 -9.47 16.53
C ALA A 149 -2.32 -8.43 17.52
#